data_AF-A0A532F2D5-F1
#
_entry.id   AF-A0A532F2D5-F1
#
_cell.length_a   1.000
_cell.length_b   1.000
_cell.length_c   1.000
_cell.angle_alpha   90.00
_cell.angle_beta   90.00
_cell.angle_gamma   90.00
#
_symmetry.space_group_name_H-M   'P 1'
#
loop_
_entity.id
_entity.type
_entity.pdbx_description
1 polymer ?
#
loop_
_entity_poly.entity_id
_entity_poly.type
_entity_poly.pdbx_seq_one_letter_code
_entity_poly.pdbx_strand_id
1 'polypeptide(L)'
;MQTADVLDAIGGLVAQLKIYAAKLPPIVHLSAIPTGVKPKVEAIEEYEDIVSRFRGQSAGTSYKGLNELFVESLEAFEVGRLLGSVHPLLSVLDHLERMQRDQEIEVGRIDQGRMGEYRATLNKILPGNKPELDGAGRGI
;
A
#
# COMPACT_ATOMS: atom_id res chain seq x y z
N MET A 1 10.64 -8.65 -14.66
CA MET A 1 10.14 -7.72 -13.64
C MET A 1 11.01 -7.87 -12.40
N GLN A 2 11.50 -6.77 -11.84
CA GLN A 2 12.33 -6.78 -10.62
C GLN A 2 11.51 -6.33 -9.40
N THR A 3 12.00 -6.60 -8.18
CA THR A 3 11.34 -6.10 -6.96
C THR A 3 11.23 -4.58 -6.97
N ALA A 4 12.20 -3.88 -7.57
CA ALA A 4 12.17 -2.44 -7.76
C ALA A 4 10.93 -1.96 -8.54
N ASP A 5 10.50 -2.66 -9.60
CA ASP A 5 9.25 -2.33 -10.33
C ASP A 5 8.02 -2.47 -9.43
N VAL A 6 7.98 -3.52 -8.60
CA VAL A 6 6.88 -3.76 -7.65
C VAL A 6 6.82 -2.62 -6.63
N LEU A 7 7.98 -2.20 -6.12
CA LEU A 7 8.08 -1.12 -5.16
C LEU A 7 7.80 0.26 -5.75
N ASP A 8 8.11 0.47 -7.02
CA ASP A 8 7.73 1.68 -7.76
C ASP A 8 6.21 1.76 -7.89
N ALA A 9 5.56 0.66 -8.28
CA ALA A 9 4.10 0.56 -8.33
C ALA A 9 3.47 0.84 -6.95
N ILE A 10 3.92 0.16 -5.89
CA ILE A 10 3.43 0.39 -4.52
C ILE A 10 3.65 1.86 -4.12
N GLY A 11 4.80 2.44 -4.44
CA GLY A 11 5.09 3.85 -4.16
C GLY A 11 4.08 4.80 -4.80
N GLY A 12 3.73 4.56 -6.06
CA GLY A 12 2.69 5.31 -6.77
C GLY A 12 1.31 5.18 -6.11
N LEU A 13 0.91 3.96 -5.75
CA LEU A 13 -0.37 3.70 -5.07
C LEU A 13 -0.43 4.36 -3.68
N VAL A 14 0.64 4.25 -2.92
CA VAL A 14 0.80 4.89 -1.60
C VAL A 14 0.72 6.42 -1.73
N ALA A 15 1.29 7.00 -2.77
CA ALA A 15 1.21 8.44 -3.02
C ALA A 15 -0.25 8.89 -3.26
N GLN A 16 -1.02 8.16 -4.07
CA GLN A 16 -2.44 8.44 -4.29
C GLN A 16 -3.25 8.34 -2.99
N LEU A 17 -2.98 7.31 -2.18
CA LEU A 17 -3.62 7.14 -0.86
C LEU A 17 -3.26 8.26 0.12
N LYS A 18 -2.01 8.73 0.13
CA LYS A 18 -1.60 9.89 0.94
C LYS A 18 -2.36 11.15 0.55
N ILE A 19 -2.47 11.43 -0.74
CA ILE A 19 -3.19 12.59 -1.28
C ILE A 19 -4.68 12.51 -0.91
N TYR A 20 -5.26 11.31 -1.04
CA TYR A 20 -6.66 11.08 -0.67
C TYR A 20 -6.88 11.23 0.84
N ALA A 21 -6.03 10.62 1.67
CA ALA A 21 -6.09 10.73 3.13
C ALA A 21 -5.93 12.18 3.62
N ALA A 22 -5.08 12.99 2.98
CA ALA A 22 -4.92 14.40 3.31
C ALA A 22 -6.18 15.26 3.02
N LYS A 23 -7.07 14.79 2.13
CA LYS A 23 -8.35 15.45 1.84
C LYS A 23 -9.45 15.04 2.80
N LEU A 24 -9.25 13.99 3.58
CA LEU A 24 -10.22 13.54 4.57
C LEU A 24 -10.14 14.45 5.81
N PRO A 25 -11.27 14.92 6.35
CA PRO A 25 -11.25 15.76 7.53
C PRO A 25 -10.66 15.00 8.74
N PRO A 26 -9.86 15.65 9.60
CA PRO A 26 -9.16 15.02 10.73
C PRO A 26 -10.08 14.52 11.86
N ILE A 27 -11.39 14.68 11.72
CA ILE A 27 -12.41 14.31 12.71
C ILE A 27 -13.29 13.22 12.11
N VAL A 28 -12.93 11.95 12.26
CA VAL A 28 -13.88 10.85 12.07
C VAL A 28 -13.55 9.72 13.03
N HIS A 29 -14.40 9.60 14.06
CA HIS A 29 -14.48 8.48 15.00
C HIS A 29 -14.75 7.16 14.25
N LEU A 30 -14.21 6.09 14.84
CA LEU A 30 -13.67 4.92 14.18
C LEU A 30 -14.63 3.86 13.61
N SER A 31 -15.96 4.00 13.65
CA SER A 31 -16.78 2.76 13.60
C SER A 31 -17.75 2.54 12.45
N ALA A 32 -18.26 3.55 11.74
CA ALA A 32 -19.31 3.23 10.76
C ALA A 32 -19.66 4.40 9.84
N ILE A 33 -18.83 4.81 8.87
CA ILE A 33 -19.40 5.57 7.76
C ILE A 33 -18.64 5.25 6.46
N PRO A 34 -19.33 4.91 5.35
CA PRO A 34 -18.76 5.08 4.02
C PRO A 34 -18.48 6.58 3.90
N THR A 35 -17.23 7.00 4.13
CA THR A 35 -16.87 8.40 3.91
C THR A 35 -17.15 8.67 2.43
N GLY A 36 -18.29 9.29 2.16
CA GLY A 36 -18.83 9.52 0.81
C GLY A 36 -17.99 10.51 0.00
N VAL A 37 -16.77 10.81 0.44
CA VAL A 37 -15.76 11.51 -0.33
C VAL A 37 -15.15 10.47 -1.25
N LYS A 38 -15.70 10.31 -2.46
CA LYS A 38 -15.02 9.49 -3.45
C LYS A 38 -13.64 10.08 -3.78
N PRO A 39 -12.63 9.25 -4.09
CA PRO A 39 -11.40 9.77 -4.64
C PRO A 39 -11.69 10.49 -5.95
N LYS A 40 -10.79 11.39 -6.33
CA LYS A 40 -10.87 12.03 -7.63
C LYS A 40 -10.76 10.97 -8.73
N VAL A 41 -11.56 11.12 -9.79
CA VAL A 41 -11.46 10.27 -10.98
C VAL A 41 -10.02 10.22 -11.51
N GLU A 42 -9.35 11.36 -11.59
CA GLU A 42 -7.93 11.46 -11.97
C GLU A 42 -7.02 10.52 -11.13
N ALA A 43 -7.26 10.46 -9.81
CA ALA A 43 -6.49 9.61 -8.92
C ALA A 43 -6.83 8.13 -9.08
N ILE A 44 -8.09 7.80 -9.41
CA ILE A 44 -8.54 6.43 -9.66
C ILE A 44 -7.94 5.94 -10.98
N GLU A 45 -7.95 6.77 -12.04
CA GLU A 45 -7.34 6.46 -13.33
C GLU A 45 -5.84 6.21 -13.21
N GLU A 46 -5.11 7.05 -12.47
CA GLU A 46 -3.68 6.83 -12.19
C GLU A 46 -3.45 5.54 -11.39
N TYR A 47 -4.31 5.25 -10.42
CA TYR A 47 -4.24 4.01 -9.65
C TYR A 47 -4.46 2.79 -10.54
N GLU A 48 -5.48 2.84 -11.40
CA GLU A 48 -5.81 1.78 -12.36
C GLU A 48 -4.68 1.57 -13.37
N ASP A 49 -4.08 2.63 -13.91
CA ASP A 49 -2.94 2.54 -14.83
C ASP A 49 -1.77 1.78 -14.19
N ILE A 50 -1.42 2.11 -12.95
CA ILE A 50 -0.36 1.43 -12.20
C ILE A 50 -0.69 -0.06 -12.03
N VAL A 51 -1.91 -0.39 -11.62
CA VAL A 51 -2.35 -1.79 -11.42
C VAL A 51 -2.38 -2.56 -12.74
N SER A 52 -2.89 -1.96 -13.81
CA SER A 52 -2.97 -2.54 -15.15
C SER A 52 -1.58 -2.83 -15.72
N ARG A 53 -0.67 -1.85 -15.60
CA ARG A 53 0.73 -1.99 -15.99
C ARG A 53 1.43 -3.07 -15.18
N PHE A 54 1.25 -3.07 -13.86
CA PHE A 54 1.79 -4.11 -12.98
C PHE A 54 1.29 -5.50 -13.38
N ARG A 55 0.00 -5.64 -13.70
CA ARG A 55 -0.60 -6.91 -14.13
C ARG A 55 -0.02 -7.40 -15.45
N GLY A 56 0.20 -6.52 -16.41
CA GLY A 56 0.85 -6.86 -17.67
C GLY A 56 2.30 -7.34 -17.47
N GLN A 57 3.04 -6.69 -16.57
CA GLN A 57 4.45 -6.98 -16.31
C GLN A 57 4.67 -8.19 -15.40
N SER A 58 3.75 -8.44 -14.47
CA SER A 58 3.84 -9.55 -13.50
C SER A 58 3.32 -10.87 -14.05
N ALA A 59 2.69 -10.86 -15.23
CA ALA A 59 2.23 -12.06 -15.91
C ALA A 59 3.40 -13.05 -16.15
N GLY A 60 3.32 -14.23 -15.53
CA GLY A 60 4.36 -15.27 -15.63
C GLY A 60 5.55 -15.10 -14.68
N THR A 61 5.45 -14.20 -13.71
CA THR A 61 6.46 -14.02 -12.64
C THR A 61 5.93 -14.48 -11.29
N SER A 62 6.82 -14.63 -10.30
CA SER A 62 6.45 -14.96 -8.93
C SER A 62 5.53 -13.88 -8.29
N TYR A 63 5.53 -12.66 -8.84
CA TYR A 63 4.69 -11.55 -8.38
C TYR A 63 3.23 -11.63 -8.86
N LYS A 64 2.87 -12.64 -9.68
CA LYS A 64 1.51 -12.77 -10.21
C LYS A 64 0.45 -12.82 -9.10
N GLY A 65 0.76 -13.42 -7.96
CA GLY A 65 -0.15 -13.51 -6.80
C GLY A 65 -0.46 -12.17 -6.15
N LEU A 66 0.36 -11.14 -6.38
CA LEU A 66 0.13 -9.79 -5.84
C LEU A 66 -0.93 -9.02 -6.63
N ASN A 67 -1.23 -9.45 -7.87
CA ASN A 67 -2.23 -8.78 -8.71
C ASN A 67 -3.60 -8.71 -8.06
N GLU A 68 -4.03 -9.79 -7.39
CA GLU A 68 -5.34 -9.83 -6.73
C GLU A 68 -5.40 -8.77 -5.62
N LEU A 69 -4.35 -8.66 -4.81
CA LEU A 69 -4.25 -7.64 -3.76
C LEU A 69 -4.26 -6.21 -4.32
N PHE A 70 -3.59 -5.97 -5.45
CA PHE A 70 -3.62 -4.66 -6.10
C PHE A 70 -5.01 -4.31 -6.66
N VAL A 71 -5.71 -5.29 -7.22
CA VAL A 71 -7.10 -5.11 -7.69
C VAL A 71 -8.03 -4.85 -6.52
N GLU A 72 -7.96 -5.64 -5.44
CA GLU A 72 -8.76 -5.42 -4.23
C GLU A 72 -8.53 -4.01 -3.65
N SER A 73 -7.28 -3.54 -3.70
CA SER A 73 -6.91 -2.20 -3.24
C SER A 73 -7.55 -1.09 -4.08
N LEU A 74 -7.52 -1.25 -5.41
CA LEU A 74 -8.15 -0.34 -6.37
C LEU A 74 -9.67 -0.31 -6.20
N GLU A 75 -10.32 -1.47 -6.11
CA GLU A 75 -11.77 -1.57 -5.91
C GLU A 75 -12.21 -0.85 -4.63
N ALA A 76 -11.47 -1.05 -3.53
CA ALA A 76 -11.71 -0.34 -2.29
C ALA A 76 -11.46 1.18 -2.44
N PHE A 77 -10.48 1.57 -3.24
CA PHE A 77 -10.14 2.98 -3.45
C PHE A 77 -11.26 3.66 -4.21
N GLU A 78 -11.72 3.07 -5.32
CA GLU A 78 -12.81 3.58 -6.17
C GLU A 78 -14.10 3.86 -5.38
N VAL A 79 -14.43 2.99 -4.42
CA VAL A 79 -15.61 3.17 -3.55
C VAL A 79 -15.37 4.08 -2.34
N GLY A 80 -14.17 4.66 -2.20
CA GLY A 80 -13.79 5.59 -1.13
C GLY A 80 -13.38 4.93 0.19
N ARG A 81 -13.15 3.61 0.21
CA ARG A 81 -12.71 2.86 1.41
C ARG A 81 -11.20 2.90 1.54
N LEU A 82 -10.68 3.96 2.16
CA LEU A 82 -9.25 4.11 2.45
C LEU A 82 -8.65 2.89 3.17
N LEU A 83 -9.29 2.40 4.24
CA LEU A 83 -8.84 1.23 4.98
C LEU A 83 -8.78 -0.01 4.07
N GLY A 84 -9.84 -0.23 3.28
CA GLY A 84 -9.92 -1.34 2.33
C GLY A 84 -8.85 -1.30 1.26
N SER A 85 -8.34 -0.11 0.90
CA SER A 85 -7.22 0.04 -0.03
C SER A 85 -5.87 -0.18 0.63
N VAL A 86 -5.71 0.24 1.88
CA VAL A 86 -4.44 0.14 2.61
C VAL A 86 -4.14 -1.32 3.01
N HIS A 87 -5.14 -2.08 3.44
CA HIS A 87 -4.97 -3.46 3.90
C HIS A 87 -4.29 -4.38 2.85
N PRO A 88 -4.77 -4.45 1.60
CA PRO A 88 -4.13 -5.28 0.56
C PRO A 88 -2.69 -4.85 0.27
N LEU A 89 -2.38 -3.55 0.30
CA LEU A 89 -1.00 -3.07 0.10
C LEU A 89 -0.06 -3.50 1.23
N LEU A 90 -0.54 -3.52 2.48
CA LEU A 90 0.23 -4.08 3.59
C LEU A 90 0.45 -5.58 3.42
N SER A 91 -0.56 -6.31 2.94
CA SER A 91 -0.43 -7.73 2.60
C SER A 91 0.56 -7.99 1.47
N VAL A 92 0.65 -7.11 0.46
CA VAL A 92 1.66 -7.18 -0.60
C VAL A 92 3.07 -7.07 -0.01
N LEU A 93 3.28 -6.12 0.91
CA LEU A 93 4.58 -5.94 1.57
C LEU A 93 4.96 -7.17 2.40
N ASP A 94 4.02 -7.75 3.16
CA ASP A 94 4.23 -8.99 3.92
C ASP A 94 4.58 -10.16 2.99
N HIS A 95 3.90 -10.26 1.84
CA HIS A 95 4.20 -11.27 0.83
C HIS A 95 5.60 -11.11 0.27
N LEU A 96 6.02 -9.87 -0.04
CA LEU A 96 7.38 -9.59 -0.52
C LEU A 96 8.44 -9.95 0.54
N GLU A 97 8.19 -9.65 1.82
CA GLU A 97 9.08 -10.06 2.92
C GLU A 97 9.17 -11.60 3.02
N ARG A 98 8.05 -12.30 2.85
CA ARG A 98 8.00 -13.77 2.86
C ARG A 98 8.73 -14.39 1.68
N MET A 99 8.50 -13.88 0.46
CA MET A 99 9.17 -14.34 -0.76
C MET A 99 10.68 -14.07 -0.69
N GLN A 100 11.09 -12.92 -0.14
CA GLN A 100 12.51 -12.65 0.14
C GLN A 100 13.09 -13.69 1.11
N ARG A 101 12.37 -14.00 2.20
CA ARG A 101 12.82 -14.95 3.21
C ARG A 101 12.93 -16.37 2.65
N ASP A 102 12.04 -16.74 1.74
CA ASP A 102 12.07 -18.03 1.03
C ASP A 102 13.11 -18.04 -0.11
N GLN A 103 13.81 -16.93 -0.34
CA GLN A 103 14.77 -16.72 -1.44
C GLN A 103 14.13 -16.86 -2.83
N GLU A 104 12.81 -16.66 -2.94
CA GLU A 104 12.09 -16.63 -4.22
C GLU A 104 12.38 -15.35 -5.01
N ILE A 105 12.72 -14.27 -4.31
CA ILE A 105 13.05 -12.96 -4.90
C ILE A 105 14.30 -12.37 -4.26
N GLU A 106 15.08 -11.65 -5.06
CA GLU A 106 16.27 -10.95 -4.59
C GLU A 106 15.92 -9.49 -4.28
N VAL A 107 15.91 -9.14 -2.99
CA VAL A 107 15.56 -7.80 -2.52
C VAL A 107 16.81 -7.10 -2.01
N GLY A 108 17.20 -5.99 -2.65
CA GLY A 108 18.34 -5.21 -2.20
C GLY A 108 18.08 -4.50 -0.87
N ARG A 109 19.14 -4.07 -0.17
CA ARG A 109 19.00 -3.24 1.05
C ARG A 109 18.21 -1.95 0.82
N ILE A 110 18.29 -1.40 -0.39
CA ILE A 110 17.56 -0.18 -0.79
C ILE A 110 16.07 -0.48 -0.87
N ASP A 111 15.70 -1.61 -1.48
CA ASP A 111 14.32 -2.08 -1.63
C ASP A 111 13.69 -2.42 -0.28
N GLN A 112 14.44 -3.07 0.62
CA GLN A 112 14.05 -3.31 2.01
C GLN A 112 13.74 -2.00 2.75
N GLY A 113 14.58 -0.97 2.59
CA GLY A 113 14.34 0.35 3.18
C GLY A 113 13.03 0.98 2.67
N ARG A 114 12.76 0.86 1.37
CA ARG A 114 11.51 1.35 0.75
C ARG A 114 10.28 0.60 1.26
N MET A 115 10.34 -0.73 1.38
CA MET A 115 9.25 -1.53 1.95
C MET A 115 8.88 -1.05 3.37
N GLY A 116 9.88 -0.80 4.21
CA GLY A 116 9.69 -0.27 5.56
C GLY A 116 9.05 1.13 5.56
N GLU A 117 9.49 2.02 4.67
CA GLU A 117 8.94 3.38 4.54
C GLU A 117 7.49 3.37 4.04
N TYR A 118 7.17 2.54 3.05
CA TYR A 118 5.81 2.37 2.53
C TYR A 118 4.90 1.81 3.61
N ARG A 119 5.34 0.78 4.33
CA ARG A 119 4.59 0.22 5.47
C ARG A 119 4.33 1.27 6.55
N ALA A 120 5.34 2.04 6.93
CA ALA A 120 5.19 3.10 7.92
C ALA A 120 4.23 4.19 7.44
N THR A 121 4.30 4.55 6.15
CA THR A 121 3.35 5.50 5.53
C THR A 121 1.92 4.97 5.55
N LEU A 122 1.70 3.73 5.08
CA LEU A 122 0.39 3.09 5.07
C LEU A 122 -0.19 3.00 6.50
N ASN A 123 0.64 2.65 7.49
CA ASN A 123 0.23 2.64 8.89
C ASN A 123 -0.13 4.03 9.43
N LYS A 124 0.58 5.08 9.02
CA LYS A 124 0.24 6.47 9.38
C LYS A 124 -1.08 6.93 8.74
N ILE A 125 -1.44 6.38 7.59
CA ILE A 125 -2.70 6.67 6.88
C ILE A 125 -3.88 6.00 7.59
N LEU A 126 -3.69 4.85 8.26
CA LEU A 126 -4.74 4.19 9.03
C LEU A 126 -5.13 5.07 10.25
N PRO A 127 -6.34 5.67 10.28
CA PRO A 127 -6.82 6.36 11.47
C PRO A 127 -7.03 5.31 12.56
N GLY A 128 -6.11 5.22 13.51
CA GLY A 128 -6.15 4.23 14.58
C GLY A 128 -4.80 3.63 14.93
N ASN A 129 -3.81 3.66 14.03
CA ASN A 129 -2.45 3.27 14.41
C ASN A 129 -1.69 4.50 14.90
N LYS A 130 -1.98 4.88 16.16
CA LYS A 130 -1.02 5.54 17.01
C LYS A 130 -0.12 4.40 17.51
N PRO A 131 1.00 4.05 16.86
CA PRO A 131 1.94 3.20 17.52
C PRO A 131 2.41 4.02 18.73
N GLU A 132 2.03 3.61 19.92
CA GLU A 132 2.81 3.85 21.13
C GLU A 132 4.16 3.09 21.03
N LEU A 133 4.87 3.23 19.91
CA LEU A 133 6.23 2.75 19.70
C LEU A 133 7.19 3.94 19.68
N ASP A 134 6.96 4.89 20.58
CA ASP A 134 8.00 5.77 21.13
C ASP A 134 8.11 5.39 22.61
N GLY A 135 8.70 4.22 22.90
CA GLY A 135 8.59 3.67 24.26
C GLY A 135 9.16 2.28 24.51
N ALA A 136 10.23 1.88 23.85
CA ALA A 136 11.10 0.84 24.41
C ALA A 136 12.54 1.31 24.27
N GLY A 137 12.97 2.04 25.29
CA GLY A 137 14.25 2.71 25.37
C GLY A 137 15.41 1.78 25.04
N ARG A 138 16.21 2.20 24.07
CA ARG A 138 17.63 1.87 24.05
C ARG A 138 18.38 3.03 24.67
N GLY A 139 18.21 3.17 25.99
CA GLY A 139 19.01 4.02 26.84
C GLY A 139 19.91 3.14 27.69
N ILE A 140 21.20 3.21 27.39
CA ILE A 140 22.37 2.71 28.14
C ILE A 140 22.61 1.19 28.08
#